data_AF-A0A4Q9PEV5-F1
#
_entry.id   AF-A0A4Q9PEV5-F1
#
_cell.length_a   1.000
_cell.length_b   1.000
_cell.length_c   1.000
_cell.angle_alpha   90.00
_cell.angle_beta   90.00
_cell.angle_gamma   90.00
#
_symmetry.space_group_name_H-M   'P 1'
#
loop_
_entity.id
_entity.type
_entity.pdbx_description
1 polymer ?
#
loop_
_entity_poly.entity_id
_entity_poly.type
_entity_poly.pdbx_seq_one_letter_code
_entity_poly.pdbx_strand_id
1 'polypeptide(L)'
;MKRWYTHLSNREPTSVLESMYQEALRESQARDQVRKQSVINLQAAVVLQGGYLDEVHQWMQGREQKEAGKKPGGKLHEQAQKRKAEEKEERKLEKEHERVKAQKERYRQALEEWEDERQLAKTEQRRIGWQKPTLGARAAQRTDEDGSDGEEQEDESEMDVDYDD
;
A
#
# COMPACT_ATOMS: atom_id res chain seq x y z
N MET A 1 12.57 43.07 34.59
CA MET A 1 12.17 42.81 36.00
C MET A 1 13.11 43.54 36.93
N LYS A 2 12.60 44.44 37.78
CA LYS A 2 13.40 45.00 38.88
C LYS A 2 13.75 43.87 39.84
N ARG A 3 15.04 43.68 40.16
CA ARG A 3 15.49 42.70 41.15
C ARG A 3 15.48 43.36 42.52
N TRP A 4 14.34 43.23 43.20
CA TRP A 4 14.16 43.73 44.56
C TRP A 4 15.11 42.96 45.49
N TYR A 5 15.75 43.66 46.43
CA TYR A 5 16.56 43.08 47.51
C TYR A 5 17.87 42.40 47.11
N THR A 6 18.40 42.62 45.89
CA THR A 6 19.73 42.15 45.47
C THR A 6 20.86 42.62 46.39
N HIS A 7 20.75 43.83 46.91
CA HIS A 7 21.68 44.40 47.88
C HIS A 7 21.69 43.64 49.22
N LEU A 8 20.57 43.03 49.63
CA LEU A 8 20.48 42.20 50.84
C LEU A 8 21.08 40.81 50.63
N SER A 9 20.94 40.24 49.43
CA SER A 9 21.48 38.91 49.11
C SER A 9 23.01 38.90 48.93
N ASN A 10 23.61 40.05 48.57
CA ASN A 10 25.03 40.20 48.27
C ASN A 10 25.87 40.70 49.45
N ARG A 11 25.24 41.05 50.59
CA ARG A 11 25.93 41.53 51.78
C ARG A 11 26.37 40.36 52.65
N GLU A 12 27.55 40.46 53.26
CA GLU A 12 27.97 39.50 54.29
C GLU A 12 27.00 39.54 55.48
N PRO A 13 26.43 38.39 55.88
CA PRO A 13 25.49 38.35 56.99
C PRO A 13 26.22 38.66 58.29
N THR A 14 25.70 39.65 59.01
CA THR A 14 26.26 40.12 60.28
C THR A 14 25.81 39.27 61.47
N SER A 15 24.76 38.47 61.28
CA SER A 15 24.13 37.63 62.30
C SER A 15 23.60 36.33 61.68
N VAL A 16 23.51 35.27 62.49
CA VAL A 16 22.91 33.98 62.10
C VAL A 16 21.48 34.17 61.58
N LEU A 17 20.71 35.06 62.20
CA LEU A 17 19.34 35.36 61.79
C LEU A 17 19.30 36.02 60.39
N GLU A 18 20.26 36.91 60.10
CA GLU A 18 20.39 37.53 58.78
C GLU A 18 20.74 36.50 57.70
N SER A 19 21.61 35.54 58.03
CA SER A 19 21.93 34.42 57.15
C SER A 19 20.69 33.58 56.81
N MET A 20 19.87 33.25 57.82
CA MET A 20 18.62 32.49 57.60
C MET A 20 17.64 33.25 56.69
N TYR A 21 17.50 34.56 56.87
CA TYR A 21 16.62 35.36 56.00
C TYR A 21 17.15 35.48 54.58
N GLN A 22 18.46 35.61 54.39
CA GLN A 22 19.07 35.61 53.05
C GLN A 22 18.85 34.27 52.34
N GLU A 23 18.97 33.16 53.06
CA GLU A 23 18.72 31.82 52.53
C GLU A 23 17.26 31.64 52.11
N ALA A 24 16.32 31.98 52.99
CA ALA A 24 14.88 31.93 52.69
C ALA A 24 14.52 32.83 51.48
N LEU A 25 15.18 33.99 51.34
CA LEU A 25 15.00 34.89 50.21
C LEU A 25 15.52 34.26 48.91
N ARG A 26 16.69 33.62 48.91
CA ARG A 26 17.22 32.90 47.74
C ARG A 26 16.32 31.74 47.33
N GLU A 27 15.84 30.96 48.30
CA GLU A 27 14.93 29.85 48.06
C GLU A 27 13.60 30.32 47.46
N SER A 28 13.04 31.41 47.99
CA SER A 28 11.82 32.03 47.43
C SER A 28 12.04 32.52 46.00
N GLN A 29 13.15 33.21 45.73
CA GLN A 29 13.50 33.67 44.39
C GLN A 29 13.69 32.51 43.41
N ALA A 30 14.32 31.42 43.83
CA ALA A 30 14.48 30.22 43.01
C ALA A 30 13.13 29.59 42.65
N ARG A 31 12.22 29.47 43.63
CA ARG A 31 10.85 28.98 43.39
C ARG A 31 10.09 29.86 42.42
N ASP A 32 10.18 31.18 42.57
CA ASP A 32 9.52 32.12 41.68
C ASP A 32 10.10 32.08 40.25
N GLN A 33 11.41 31.87 40.10
CA GLN A 33 12.01 31.67 38.78
C GLN A 33 11.49 30.40 38.10
N VAL A 34 11.39 29.29 38.84
CA VAL A 34 10.82 28.03 38.32
C VAL A 34 9.37 28.24 37.89
N ARG A 35 8.55 28.91 38.71
CA ARG A 35 7.16 29.22 38.37
C ARG A 35 7.06 30.09 37.11
N LYS A 36 7.89 31.14 37.01
CA LYS A 36 7.93 32.00 35.82
C LYS A 36 8.30 31.20 34.58
N GLN A 37 9.32 30.36 34.67
CA GLN A 37 9.73 29.52 33.55
C GLN A 37 8.61 28.55 33.14
N SER A 38 7.92 27.95 34.11
CA SER A 38 6.77 27.09 33.84
C SER A 38 5.64 27.82 33.12
N VAL A 39 5.29 29.05 33.55
CA VAL A 39 4.28 29.88 32.88
C VAL A 39 4.71 30.25 31.46
N ILE A 40 5.97 30.62 31.25
CA ILE A 40 6.49 30.93 29.91
C ILE A 40 6.38 29.71 29.00
N ASN A 41 6.77 28.53 29.48
CA ASN A 41 6.69 27.30 28.71
C ASN A 41 5.23 26.95 28.38
N LEU A 42 4.32 27.11 29.34
CA LEU A 42 2.89 26.87 29.12
C LEU A 42 2.32 27.84 28.08
N GLN A 43 2.65 29.13 28.17
CA GLN A 43 2.23 30.13 27.19
C GLN A 43 2.76 29.81 25.79
N ALA A 44 4.03 29.43 25.68
CA ALA A 44 4.62 29.02 24.41
C ALA A 44 3.90 27.79 23.83
N ALA A 45 3.60 26.79 24.65
CA ALA A 45 2.86 25.60 24.21
C ALA A 45 1.45 25.95 23.72
N VAL A 46 0.71 26.80 24.45
CA VAL A 46 -0.64 27.23 24.06
C VAL A 46 -0.62 27.98 22.71
N VAL A 47 0.34 28.87 22.50
CA VAL A 47 0.46 29.63 21.24
C VAL A 47 0.77 28.69 20.06
N LEU A 48 1.72 27.77 20.24
CA LEU A 48 2.09 26.82 19.18
C LEU A 48 0.95 25.85 18.85
N GLN A 49 0.25 25.34 19.87
CA GLN A 49 -0.92 24.48 19.67
C GLN A 49 -2.07 25.22 19.01
N GLY A 50 -2.33 26.47 19.39
CA GLY A 50 -3.34 27.31 18.75
C GLY A 50 -3.08 27.49 17.26
N GLY A 51 -1.84 27.87 16.89
CA GLY A 51 -1.47 28.02 15.48
C GLY A 51 -1.62 26.74 14.66
N TYR A 52 -1.21 25.59 15.21
CA TYR A 52 -1.40 24.31 14.54
C TYR A 52 -2.89 23.97 14.34
N LEU A 53 -3.72 24.18 15.36
CA LEU A 53 -5.16 23.93 15.24
C LEU A 53 -5.82 24.84 14.21
N ASP A 54 -5.40 26.11 14.12
CA ASP A 54 -5.89 27.06 13.12
C ASP A 54 -5.51 26.62 11.69
N GLU A 55 -4.26 26.17 11.47
CA GLU A 55 -3.80 25.65 10.18
C GLU A 55 -4.57 24.39 9.76
N VAL A 56 -4.76 23.44 10.69
CA VAL A 56 -5.54 22.23 10.42
C VAL A 56 -6.99 22.57 10.11
N HIS A 57 -7.58 23.52 10.86
CA HIS A 57 -8.94 23.97 10.62
C HIS A 57 -9.10 24.61 9.23
N GLN A 58 -8.17 25.48 8.84
CA GLN A 58 -8.16 26.10 7.52
C GLN A 58 -8.00 25.06 6.40
N TRP A 59 -7.15 24.06 6.59
CA TRP A 59 -6.96 22.98 5.62
C TRP A 59 -8.22 22.13 5.45
N MET A 60 -8.88 21.77 6.57
CA MET A 60 -10.14 21.00 6.55
C MET A 60 -11.25 21.79 5.84
N GLN A 61 -11.44 23.06 6.18
CA GLN A 61 -12.44 23.91 5.50
C GLN A 61 -12.16 24.05 3.99
N GLY A 62 -10.89 24.25 3.61
CA GLY A 62 -10.50 24.34 2.22
C GLY A 62 -10.77 23.05 1.44
N ARG A 63 -10.65 21.88 2.09
CA ARG A 63 -11.01 20.58 1.51
C ARG A 63 -12.52 20.43 1.36
N GLU A 64 -13.29 20.76 2.40
CA GLU A 64 -14.75 20.69 2.37
C GLU A 64 -15.34 21.59 1.28
N GLN A 65 -14.84 22.81 1.11
CA GLN A 65 -15.30 23.70 0.04
C GLN A 65 -14.96 23.15 -1.35
N LYS A 66 -13.79 22.52 -1.52
CA LYS A 66 -13.40 21.86 -2.78
C LYS A 66 -14.25 20.63 -3.07
N GLU A 67 -14.65 19.88 -2.06
CA GLU A 67 -15.53 18.72 -2.22
C GLU A 67 -16.99 19.15 -2.47
N ALA A 68 -17.48 20.16 -1.75
CA ALA A 68 -18.80 20.74 -1.95
C ALA A 68 -18.95 21.43 -3.32
N GLY A 69 -17.86 22.00 -3.86
CA GLY A 69 -17.84 22.62 -5.19
C GLY A 69 -17.71 21.64 -6.36
N LYS A 70 -17.40 20.35 -6.12
CA LYS A 70 -17.34 19.34 -7.18
C LYS A 70 -18.76 18.92 -7.57
N LYS A 71 -19.18 19.33 -8.77
CA LYS A 71 -20.42 18.83 -9.39
C LYS A 71 -20.39 17.29 -9.46
N PRO A 72 -21.50 16.59 -9.19
CA PRO A 72 -21.55 15.13 -9.08
C PRO A 72 -21.20 14.35 -10.37
N GLY A 73 -20.99 15.01 -11.51
CA GLY A 73 -20.75 14.38 -12.81
C GLY A 73 -19.33 13.86 -13.09
N GLY A 74 -18.32 14.27 -12.31
CA GLY A 74 -16.92 13.91 -12.60
C GLY A 74 -16.57 12.44 -12.33
N LYS A 75 -17.15 11.84 -11.29
CA LYS A 75 -16.84 10.45 -10.88
C LYS A 75 -17.41 9.41 -11.87
N LEU A 76 -18.57 9.67 -12.46
CA LEU A 76 -19.19 8.75 -13.42
C LEU A 76 -18.42 8.66 -14.73
N HIS A 77 -17.82 9.78 -15.18
CA HIS A 77 -17.04 9.79 -16.42
C HIS A 77 -15.75 8.98 -16.30
N GLU A 78 -15.04 9.12 -15.18
CA GLU A 78 -13.79 8.38 -14.93
C GLU A 78 -14.06 6.87 -14.76
N GLN A 79 -15.15 6.51 -14.08
CA GLN A 79 -15.55 5.11 -13.91
C GLN A 79 -15.97 4.46 -15.24
N ALA A 80 -16.68 5.20 -16.10
CA ALA A 80 -17.07 4.71 -17.43
C ALA A 80 -15.87 4.51 -18.37
N GLN A 81 -14.81 5.32 -18.25
CA GLN A 81 -13.58 5.12 -19.02
C GLN A 81 -12.80 3.88 -18.56
N LYS A 82 -12.73 3.62 -17.25
CA LYS A 82 -12.06 2.43 -16.71
C LYS A 82 -12.73 1.13 -17.18
N ARG A 83 -14.06 1.05 -17.11
CA ARG A 83 -14.82 -0.11 -17.59
C ARG A 83 -14.59 -0.40 -19.08
N LYS A 84 -14.53 0.63 -19.93
CA LYS A 84 -14.24 0.48 -21.36
C LYS A 84 -12.81 0.03 -21.65
N ALA A 85 -11.87 0.29 -20.75
CA ALA A 85 -10.50 -0.17 -20.88
C ALA A 85 -10.38 -1.65 -20.49
N GLU A 86 -11.03 -2.05 -19.39
CA GLU A 86 -11.11 -3.44 -18.92
C GLU A 86 -11.75 -4.35 -19.99
N GLU A 87 -12.90 -3.97 -20.54
CA GLU A 87 -13.59 -4.73 -21.60
C GLU A 87 -12.72 -4.94 -22.86
N LYS A 88 -11.88 -3.96 -23.20
CA LYS A 88 -10.96 -4.06 -24.35
C LYS A 88 -9.81 -5.02 -24.08
N GLU A 89 -9.33 -5.11 -22.85
CA GLU A 89 -8.26 -6.04 -22.47
C GLU A 89 -8.80 -7.47 -22.38
N GLU A 90 -9.97 -7.68 -21.78
CA GLU A 90 -10.64 -9.00 -21.76
C GLU A 90 -10.84 -9.53 -23.18
N ARG A 91 -11.31 -8.69 -24.11
CA ARG A 91 -11.48 -9.08 -25.52
C ARG A 91 -10.17 -9.42 -26.23
N LYS A 92 -9.02 -8.89 -25.79
CA LYS A 92 -7.71 -9.26 -26.34
C LYS A 92 -7.26 -10.61 -25.79
N LEU A 93 -7.44 -10.83 -24.48
CA LEU A 93 -7.11 -12.08 -23.81
C LEU A 93 -7.93 -13.25 -24.38
N GLU A 94 -9.22 -13.05 -24.61
CA GLU A 94 -10.08 -14.07 -25.21
C GLU A 94 -9.59 -14.49 -26.61
N LYS A 95 -9.26 -13.52 -27.46
CA LYS A 95 -8.69 -13.79 -28.79
C LYS A 95 -7.34 -14.50 -28.72
N GLU A 96 -6.50 -14.17 -27.74
CA GLU A 96 -5.23 -14.86 -27.53
C GLU A 96 -5.47 -16.31 -27.10
N HIS A 97 -6.39 -16.52 -26.16
CA HIS A 97 -6.79 -17.84 -25.68
C HIS A 97 -7.32 -18.72 -26.82
N GLU A 98 -8.19 -18.18 -27.69
CA GLU A 98 -8.67 -18.89 -28.89
C GLU A 98 -7.53 -19.30 -29.83
N ARG A 99 -6.56 -18.41 -30.05
CA ARG A 99 -5.40 -18.70 -30.92
C ARG A 99 -4.52 -19.80 -30.32
N VAL A 100 -4.28 -19.75 -29.02
CA VAL A 100 -3.51 -20.77 -28.29
C VAL A 100 -4.25 -22.11 -28.32
N LYS A 101 -5.57 -22.10 -28.10
CA LYS A 101 -6.41 -23.31 -28.18
C LYS A 101 -6.34 -23.95 -29.56
N ALA A 102 -6.48 -23.15 -30.63
CA ALA A 102 -6.36 -23.66 -32.00
C ALA A 102 -4.96 -24.21 -32.31
N GLN A 103 -3.91 -23.60 -31.78
CA GLN A 103 -2.54 -24.10 -31.95
C GLN A 103 -2.31 -25.41 -31.20
N LYS A 104 -2.81 -25.53 -29.96
CA LYS A 104 -2.75 -26.76 -29.17
C LYS A 104 -3.50 -27.90 -29.83
N GLU A 105 -4.67 -27.64 -30.40
CA GLU A 105 -5.47 -28.65 -31.08
C GLU A 105 -4.78 -29.18 -32.34
N ARG A 106 -4.22 -28.30 -33.17
CA ARG A 106 -3.42 -28.72 -34.34
C ARG A 106 -2.21 -29.56 -33.94
N TYR A 107 -1.57 -29.22 -32.82
CA TYR A 107 -0.45 -30.00 -32.31
C TYR A 107 -0.89 -31.37 -31.79
N ARG A 108 -2.04 -31.43 -31.10
CA ARG A 108 -2.63 -32.69 -30.63
C ARG A 108 -2.91 -33.64 -31.81
N GLN A 109 -3.55 -33.13 -32.86
CA GLN A 109 -3.82 -33.92 -34.08
C GLN A 109 -2.52 -34.41 -34.74
N ALA A 110 -1.52 -33.53 -34.88
CA ALA A 110 -0.22 -33.92 -35.44
C ALA A 110 0.52 -34.96 -34.56
N LEU A 111 0.34 -34.92 -33.24
CA LEU A 111 0.90 -35.93 -32.34
C LEU A 111 0.20 -37.27 -32.48
N GLU A 112 -1.13 -37.28 -32.60
CA GLU A 112 -1.93 -38.49 -32.80
C GLU A 112 -1.55 -39.18 -34.11
N GLU A 113 -1.46 -38.44 -35.22
CA GLU A 113 -1.01 -38.96 -36.52
C GLU A 113 0.42 -39.54 -36.45
N TRP A 114 1.32 -38.86 -35.72
CA TRP A 114 2.68 -39.36 -35.52
C TRP A 114 2.71 -40.62 -34.65
N GLU A 115 1.83 -40.73 -33.65
CA GLU A 115 1.71 -41.91 -32.81
C GLU A 115 1.16 -43.11 -33.58
N ASP A 116 0.16 -42.90 -34.43
CA ASP A 116 -0.38 -43.91 -35.34
C ASP A 116 0.66 -44.41 -36.35
N GLU A 117 1.39 -43.50 -37.00
CA GLU A 117 2.48 -43.87 -37.92
C GLU A 117 3.59 -44.62 -37.18
N ARG A 118 3.88 -44.24 -35.93
CA ARG A 118 4.83 -44.95 -35.06
C ARG A 118 4.37 -46.35 -34.70
N GLN A 119 3.07 -46.56 -34.46
CA GLN A 119 2.53 -47.90 -34.21
C GLN A 119 2.57 -48.75 -35.49
N LEU A 120 2.19 -48.19 -36.64
CA LEU A 120 2.29 -48.87 -37.94
C LEU A 120 3.73 -49.24 -38.31
N ALA A 121 4.69 -48.35 -38.07
CA ALA A 121 6.10 -48.63 -38.32
C ALA A 121 6.65 -49.74 -37.41
N LYS A 122 6.17 -49.84 -36.16
CA LYS A 122 6.52 -50.94 -35.26
C LYS A 122 5.94 -52.27 -35.73
N THR A 123 4.69 -52.31 -36.17
CA THR A 123 4.04 -53.54 -36.67
C THR A 123 4.63 -53.99 -38.00
N GLU A 124 5.02 -53.07 -38.87
CA GLU A 124 5.66 -53.36 -40.16
C GLU A 124 7.20 -53.52 -40.10
N GLN A 125 7.81 -53.35 -38.90
CA GLN A 125 9.27 -53.33 -38.68
C GLN A 125 10.04 -52.36 -39.60
N ARG A 126 9.45 -51.20 -39.89
CA ARG A 126 10.07 -50.14 -40.70
C ARG A 126 10.56 -48.99 -39.82
N ARG A 127 11.47 -48.18 -40.36
CA ARG A 127 11.88 -46.93 -39.71
C ARG A 127 10.80 -45.87 -39.96
N ILE A 128 10.38 -45.19 -38.89
CA ILE A 128 9.44 -44.06 -38.95
C ILE A 128 10.08 -42.96 -39.79
N GLY A 129 9.39 -42.52 -40.85
CA GLY A 129 9.89 -41.47 -41.76
C GLY A 129 9.66 -40.07 -41.22
N TRP A 130 8.72 -39.90 -40.28
CA TRP A 130 8.33 -38.62 -39.72
C TRP A 130 9.00 -38.29 -38.37
N GLN A 131 9.38 -37.02 -38.24
CA GLN A 131 9.90 -36.46 -36.99
C GLN A 131 8.75 -36.06 -36.07
N LYS A 132 8.92 -36.28 -34.76
CA LYS A 132 7.92 -35.92 -33.75
C LYS A 132 7.63 -34.41 -33.82
N PRO A 133 6.37 -33.98 -33.96
CA PRO A 133 6.02 -32.57 -33.87
C PRO A 133 6.51 -31.98 -32.54
N THR A 134 7.03 -30.75 -32.57
CA THR A 134 7.40 -29.99 -31.37
C THR A 134 6.62 -28.67 -31.33
N LEU A 135 5.93 -28.39 -30.23
CA LEU A 135 5.42 -27.05 -29.95
C LEU A 135 6.62 -26.15 -29.70
N GLY A 136 6.87 -25.20 -30.60
CA GLY A 136 8.02 -24.29 -30.52
C GLY A 136 8.22 -23.73 -29.12
N ALA A 137 9.42 -23.93 -28.56
CA ALA A 137 9.77 -23.50 -27.21
C ALA A 137 9.76 -21.97 -27.10
N ARG A 138 8.70 -21.44 -26.48
CA ARG A 138 8.70 -20.09 -25.88
C ARG A 138 8.80 -20.15 -24.35
N ALA A 139 9.27 -21.26 -23.78
CA ALA A 139 9.15 -21.57 -22.35
C ALA A 139 10.41 -22.23 -21.75
N ALA A 140 11.58 -21.61 -21.88
CA ALA A 140 12.77 -21.99 -21.12
C ALA A 140 13.66 -20.77 -20.80
N GLN A 141 13.10 -19.80 -20.08
CA GLN A 141 13.87 -18.99 -19.14
C GLN A 141 13.29 -19.26 -17.76
N ARG A 142 13.85 -20.26 -17.07
CA ARG A 142 13.75 -20.38 -15.62
C ARG A 142 14.88 -19.55 -15.02
N THR A 143 14.58 -18.80 -13.98
CA THR A 143 15.32 -18.97 -12.72
C THR A 143 14.32 -18.89 -11.59
N ASP A 144 14.21 -20.02 -10.91
CA ASP A 144 13.45 -20.30 -9.72
C ASP A 144 13.93 -19.43 -8.55
N GLU A 145 13.03 -18.83 -7.77
CA GLU A 145 13.19 -18.72 -6.31
C GLU A 145 11.81 -18.78 -5.64
N ASP A 146 11.67 -19.83 -4.83
CA ASP A 146 10.93 -19.90 -3.58
C ASP A 146 9.38 -20.05 -3.59
N GLY A 147 8.96 -21.27 -3.25
CA GLY A 147 8.00 -21.43 -2.16
C GLY A 147 6.52 -21.66 -2.50
N SER A 148 6.12 -22.92 -2.36
CA SER A 148 4.89 -23.31 -1.65
C SER A 148 3.55 -23.27 -2.41
N ASP A 149 3.12 -24.49 -2.77
CA ASP A 149 1.84 -25.11 -2.39
C ASP A 149 0.52 -24.49 -2.88
N GLY A 150 -0.23 -25.26 -3.67
CA GLY A 150 -1.56 -24.87 -4.15
C GLY A 150 -2.12 -25.92 -5.11
N GLU A 151 -2.74 -26.93 -4.51
CA GLU A 151 -3.47 -28.05 -5.12
C GLU A 151 -4.35 -27.65 -6.31
N GLU A 152 -4.25 -28.42 -7.40
CA GLU A 152 -5.18 -28.38 -8.54
C GLU A 152 -6.54 -28.94 -8.08
N GLN A 153 -7.51 -28.06 -7.85
CA GLN A 153 -8.93 -28.44 -7.77
C GLN A 153 -9.46 -28.56 -9.21
N GLU A 154 -9.69 -29.79 -9.64
CA GLU A 154 -10.52 -30.11 -10.81
C GLU A 154 -11.98 -29.78 -10.44
N ASP A 155 -12.46 -28.62 -10.89
CA ASP A 155 -13.88 -28.26 -10.81
C ASP A 155 -14.62 -28.95 -11.96
N GLU A 156 -15.08 -30.17 -11.68
CA GLU A 156 -16.16 -30.82 -12.41
C GLU A 156 -17.49 -30.14 -12.07
N SER A 157 -17.90 -29.19 -12.90
CA SER A 157 -19.29 -28.72 -12.92
C SER A 157 -19.93 -29.05 -14.27
N GLU A 158 -20.36 -30.31 -14.36
CA GLU A 158 -21.34 -30.82 -15.31
C GLU A 158 -22.76 -30.60 -14.76
N MET A 159 -23.71 -30.37 -15.67
CA MET A 159 -25.18 -30.33 -15.51
C MET A 159 -25.83 -28.99 -15.14
N ASP A 160 -26.02 -28.18 -16.19
CA ASP A 160 -27.25 -27.40 -16.37
C ASP A 160 -28.46 -28.35 -16.40
N VAL A 161 -29.34 -28.24 -15.40
CA VAL A 161 -30.67 -28.84 -15.43
C VAL A 161 -31.68 -27.70 -15.55
N ASP A 162 -32.14 -27.48 -16.78
CA ASP A 162 -33.30 -26.64 -17.07
C ASP A 162 -34.54 -27.23 -16.39
N TYR A 163 -35.20 -26.45 -15.52
CA TYR A 163 -36.55 -26.74 -15.04
C TYR A 163 -37.50 -25.73 -15.68
N ASP A 164 -38.20 -26.17 -16.72
CA ASP A 164 -39.39 -25.51 -17.26
C ASP A 164 -40.65 -26.08 -16.56
N ASP A 165 -41.48 -25.14 -16.08
CA ASP A 165 -42.90 -25.18 -15.64
C ASP A 165 -43.35 -26.16 -14.52
#